data_AF-X6MVZ4-F1
#
_entry.id   AF-X6MVZ4-F1
#
_cell.length_a   1.000
_cell.length_b   1.000
_cell.length_c   1.000
_cell.angle_alpha   90.00
_cell.angle_beta   90.00
_cell.angle_gamma   90.00
#
_symmetry.space_group_name_H-M   'P 1'
#
loop_
_entity.id
_entity.type
_entity.pdbx_description
1 polymer ?
#
loop_
_entity_poly.entity_id
_entity_poly.type
_entity_poly.pdbx_seq_one_letter_code
_entity_poly.pdbx_strand_id
1 'polypeptide(L)'
;MLSQKGERLPHHYLTIQKFSGDTAVLTVLRDGKEIDVNMIVDEIPHLVPLHLYELPHTPTYFIFGGLVFLPLSRPFLFAYYGSNWYSDAPLHLSNKATVEYKQTADEQVIVLSHVLSNEINVGYEGCACRMLLAVDNVEVKNMTDLCRYIDSTRQDFIRFDLYKDSVIVLEVSKARESLSDTLKTHCIPVDRSPDLEIKRRESLILEKDAKKEVLREVDEQKDKETTTFESTKSKTTVGS
;
A
#
# COMPACT_ATOMS: atom_id res chain seq x y z
N MET A 1 -2.98 -18.36 -35.39
CA MET A 1 -2.17 -18.56 -36.62
C MET A 1 -1.00 -19.44 -36.25
N LEU A 2 -0.88 -20.63 -36.85
CA LEU A 2 0.28 -21.50 -36.70
C LEU A 2 1.37 -21.01 -37.66
N SER A 3 2.61 -20.84 -37.15
CA SER A 3 3.78 -20.42 -37.93
C SER A 3 3.91 -21.26 -39.20
N GLN A 4 4.08 -20.63 -40.36
CA GLN A 4 4.31 -21.37 -41.59
C GLN A 4 5.72 -22.00 -41.60
N LYS A 5 5.88 -23.07 -42.37
CA LYS A 5 7.14 -23.81 -42.46
C LYS A 5 8.24 -22.92 -43.02
N GLY A 6 9.27 -22.64 -42.23
CA GLY A 6 10.43 -21.82 -42.61
C GLY A 6 10.45 -20.40 -42.02
N GLU A 7 9.39 -19.98 -41.34
CA GLU A 7 9.34 -18.68 -40.68
C GLU A 7 10.00 -18.74 -39.29
N ARG A 8 10.77 -17.70 -38.94
CA ARG A 8 11.36 -17.53 -37.60
C ARG A 8 10.51 -16.54 -36.82
N LEU A 9 10.05 -16.96 -35.65
CA LEU A 9 9.32 -16.10 -34.73
C LEU A 9 10.21 -15.65 -33.56
N PRO A 10 9.97 -14.45 -33.00
CA PRO A 10 10.59 -14.03 -31.75
C PRO A 10 10.26 -15.00 -30.60
N HIS A 11 11.22 -15.22 -29.70
CA HIS A 11 11.09 -16.15 -28.57
C HIS A 11 9.83 -15.90 -27.71
N HIS A 12 9.45 -14.64 -27.49
CA HIS A 12 8.29 -14.28 -26.65
C HIS A 12 6.98 -14.90 -27.13
N TYR A 13 6.89 -15.31 -28.40
CA TYR A 13 5.73 -16.02 -28.93
C TYR A 13 5.47 -17.36 -28.20
N LEU A 14 6.53 -18.07 -27.78
CA LEU A 14 6.41 -19.30 -26.99
C LEU A 14 5.83 -19.04 -25.60
N THR A 15 6.15 -17.88 -25.01
CA THR A 15 5.63 -17.47 -23.70
C THR A 15 4.15 -17.09 -23.78
N ILE A 16 3.74 -16.37 -24.84
CA ILE A 16 2.34 -15.91 -25.02
C ILE A 16 1.37 -17.09 -25.25
N GLN A 17 1.86 -18.24 -25.69
CA GLN A 17 1.05 -19.45 -25.88
C GLN A 17 0.72 -20.20 -24.58
N LYS A 18 1.38 -19.86 -23.46
CA LYS A 18 1.20 -20.49 -22.16
C LYS A 18 0.16 -19.74 -21.34
N PHE A 19 -0.51 -20.46 -20.44
CA PHE A 19 -1.41 -19.88 -19.44
C PHE A 19 -0.69 -19.75 -18.09
N SER A 20 -1.17 -18.85 -17.22
CA SER A 20 -0.68 -18.79 -15.83
C SER A 20 -0.93 -20.14 -15.14
N GLY A 21 0.08 -20.63 -14.43
CA GLY A 21 0.11 -21.95 -13.80
C GLY A 21 0.72 -23.06 -14.67
N ASP A 22 0.93 -22.83 -15.98
CA ASP A 22 1.59 -23.82 -16.83
C ASP A 22 3.05 -24.02 -16.42
N THR A 23 3.56 -25.25 -16.55
CA THR A 23 5.00 -25.52 -16.41
C THR A 23 5.70 -25.44 -17.76
N ALA A 24 6.82 -24.72 -17.82
CA ALA A 24 7.72 -24.64 -18.96
C ALA A 24 9.10 -25.18 -18.58
N VAL A 25 9.68 -26.01 -19.46
CA VAL A 25 11.04 -26.51 -19.31
C VAL A 25 11.98 -25.57 -20.06
N LEU A 26 12.99 -25.04 -19.37
CA LEU A 26 14.02 -24.19 -19.93
C LEU A 26 15.38 -24.87 -19.80
N THR A 27 16.04 -25.09 -20.92
CA THR A 27 17.43 -25.54 -20.93
C THR A 27 18.33 -24.31 -20.85
N VAL A 28 19.13 -24.21 -19.78
CA VAL A 28 20.06 -23.09 -19.55
C VAL A 28 21.48 -23.60 -19.44
N LEU A 29 22.43 -22.80 -19.92
CA LEU A 29 23.85 -23.07 -19.73
C LEU A 29 24.33 -22.33 -18.47
N ARG A 30 24.78 -23.07 -17.45
CA ARG A 30 25.33 -22.51 -16.21
C ARG A 30 26.65 -23.20 -15.88
N ASP A 31 27.70 -22.43 -15.64
CA ASP A 31 29.06 -22.93 -15.38
C ASP A 31 29.57 -23.93 -16.44
N GLY A 32 29.21 -23.68 -17.70
CA GLY A 32 29.59 -24.53 -18.85
C GLY A 32 28.83 -25.85 -18.95
N LYS A 33 27.78 -26.07 -18.12
CA LYS A 33 26.92 -27.26 -18.17
C LYS A 33 25.50 -26.88 -18.54
N GLU A 34 24.88 -27.70 -19.39
CA GLU A 34 23.45 -27.58 -19.71
C GLU A 34 22.63 -28.16 -18.57
N ILE A 35 21.62 -27.41 -18.14
CA ILE A 35 20.72 -27.76 -17.04
C ILE A 35 19.30 -27.46 -17.48
N ASP A 36 18.41 -28.44 -17.33
CA ASP A 36 16.99 -28.25 -17.51
C ASP A 36 16.35 -27.75 -16.21
N VAL A 37 15.60 -26.67 -16.32
CA VAL A 37 14.89 -26.04 -15.20
C VAL A 37 13.41 -25.98 -15.51
N ASN A 38 12.60 -26.53 -14.61
CA ASN A 38 11.15 -26.39 -14.67
C ASN A 38 10.76 -25.07 -14.00
N MET A 39 10.06 -24.21 -14.75
CA MET A 39 9.51 -22.96 -14.24
C MET A 39 8.00 -22.91 -14.40
N ILE A 40 7.31 -22.35 -13.42
CA ILE A 40 5.89 -22.04 -13.53
C ILE A 40 5.78 -20.70 -14.26
N VAL A 41 4.98 -20.67 -15.32
CA VAL A 41 4.63 -19.46 -16.04
C VAL A 41 3.56 -18.73 -15.23
N ASP A 42 3.79 -17.45 -14.97
CA ASP A 42 2.83 -16.60 -14.27
C ASP A 42 2.83 -15.19 -14.86
N GLU A 43 1.84 -14.40 -14.47
CA GLU A 43 1.73 -13.01 -14.88
C GLU A 43 2.88 -12.18 -14.31
N ILE A 44 3.38 -11.22 -15.11
CA ILE A 44 4.46 -10.34 -14.67
C ILE A 44 3.84 -9.23 -13.79
N PRO A 45 4.16 -9.17 -12.48
CA PRO A 45 3.61 -8.15 -11.62
C PRO A 45 4.22 -6.78 -11.97
N HIS A 46 3.39 -5.86 -12.45
CA HIS A 46 3.82 -4.50 -12.75
C HIS A 46 3.80 -3.63 -11.48
N LEU A 47 4.91 -2.93 -11.18
CA LEU A 47 4.98 -1.98 -10.07
C LEU A 47 3.94 -0.86 -10.22
N VAL A 48 3.80 -0.36 -11.44
CA VAL A 48 2.77 0.60 -11.83
C VAL A 48 1.76 -0.13 -12.71
N PRO A 49 0.50 -0.31 -12.25
CA PRO A 49 -0.52 -1.03 -13.00
C PRO A 49 -0.74 -0.47 -14.41
N LEU A 50 -0.88 -1.38 -15.38
CA LEU A 50 -1.18 -1.04 -16.78
C LEU A 50 -2.59 -0.48 -16.94
N HIS A 51 -3.52 -1.04 -16.18
CA HIS A 51 -4.94 -0.72 -16.17
C HIS A 51 -5.48 -0.84 -14.76
N LEU A 52 -6.66 -0.27 -14.54
CA LEU A 52 -7.38 -0.32 -13.26
C LEU A 52 -8.65 -1.17 -13.34
N TYR A 53 -8.72 -2.13 -14.27
CA TYR A 53 -9.92 -2.95 -14.51
C TYR A 53 -10.33 -3.82 -13.31
N GLU A 54 -9.38 -4.17 -12.45
CA GLU A 54 -9.61 -4.95 -11.23
C GLU A 54 -10.25 -4.11 -10.11
N LEU A 55 -10.24 -2.77 -10.21
CA LEU A 55 -10.83 -1.92 -9.20
C LEU A 55 -12.34 -1.81 -9.40
N PRO A 56 -13.14 -1.86 -8.31
CA PRO A 56 -14.59 -1.68 -8.36
C PRO A 56 -14.92 -0.21 -8.66
N HIS A 57 -14.93 0.13 -9.96
CA HIS A 57 -15.32 1.41 -10.58
C HIS A 57 -14.57 2.69 -10.15
N THR A 58 -13.94 2.72 -8.98
CA THR A 58 -13.32 3.92 -8.40
C THR A 58 -11.84 3.67 -8.10
N PRO A 59 -10.93 4.52 -8.58
CA PRO A 59 -9.52 4.45 -8.21
C PRO A 59 -9.32 4.66 -6.71
N THR A 60 -8.31 4.00 -6.15
CA THR A 60 -7.89 4.17 -4.75
C THR A 60 -7.37 5.60 -4.52
N TYR A 61 -7.86 6.28 -3.49
CA TYR A 61 -7.35 7.59 -3.09
C TYR A 61 -7.51 7.82 -1.59
N PHE A 62 -6.69 8.69 -1.03
CA PHE A 62 -6.74 9.10 0.37
C PHE A 62 -6.41 10.58 0.53
N ILE A 63 -7.20 11.30 1.32
CA ILE A 63 -7.06 12.73 1.57
C ILE A 63 -6.77 12.98 3.03
N PHE A 64 -5.68 13.69 3.32
CA PHE A 64 -5.34 14.13 4.67
C PHE A 64 -4.76 15.54 4.66
N GLY A 65 -5.38 16.45 5.42
CA GLY A 65 -4.95 17.84 5.47
C GLY A 65 -4.93 18.56 4.10
N GLY A 66 -5.84 18.17 3.21
CA GLY A 66 -5.89 18.63 1.82
C GLY A 66 -4.87 17.97 0.88
N LEU A 67 -3.95 17.15 1.38
CA LEU A 67 -3.04 16.36 0.54
C LEU A 67 -3.78 15.16 -0.05
N VAL A 68 -3.80 15.04 -1.38
CA VAL A 68 -4.50 13.96 -2.10
C VAL A 68 -3.49 12.91 -2.58
N PHE A 69 -3.44 11.78 -1.89
CA PHE A 69 -2.59 10.64 -2.20
C PHE A 69 -3.32 9.60 -3.05
N LEU A 70 -2.61 9.03 -4.01
CA LEU A 70 -3.10 7.92 -4.83
C LEU A 70 -1.95 6.99 -5.25
N PRO A 71 -2.23 5.71 -5.56
CA PRO A 71 -1.24 4.83 -6.14
C PRO A 71 -1.00 5.22 -7.61
N LEU A 72 0.27 5.32 -7.99
CA LEU A 72 0.69 5.59 -9.36
C LEU A 72 0.19 4.48 -10.28
N SER A 73 -0.45 4.87 -11.38
CA SER A 73 -0.93 3.96 -12.41
C SER A 73 -0.67 4.55 -13.80
N ARG A 74 -0.57 3.71 -14.83
CA ARG A 74 -0.43 4.21 -16.22
C ARG A 74 -1.64 5.03 -16.66
N PRO A 75 -2.90 4.67 -16.31
CA PRO A 75 -4.05 5.53 -16.56
C PRO A 75 -3.95 6.91 -15.89
N PHE A 76 -3.40 6.99 -14.67
CA PHE A 76 -3.15 8.29 -14.03
C PHE A 76 -2.12 9.12 -14.81
N LEU A 77 -0.99 8.52 -15.20
CA LEU A 77 0.03 9.21 -16.00
C LEU A 77 -0.52 9.69 -17.34
N PHE A 78 -1.32 8.86 -18.00
CA PHE A 78 -1.98 9.21 -19.25
C PHE A 78 -2.99 10.34 -19.06
N ALA A 79 -3.78 10.32 -17.99
CA ALA A 79 -4.77 11.35 -17.71
C ALA A 79 -4.13 12.70 -17.37
N TYR A 80 -2.99 12.69 -16.65
CA TYR A 80 -2.33 13.91 -16.19
C TYR A 80 -1.37 14.51 -17.23
N TYR A 81 -0.60 13.68 -17.94
CA TYR A 81 0.45 14.11 -18.88
C TYR A 81 0.10 13.82 -20.35
N GLY A 82 -1.02 13.17 -20.63
CA GLY A 82 -1.46 12.84 -21.99
C GLY A 82 -0.80 11.59 -22.57
N SER A 83 -0.94 11.43 -23.89
CA SER A 83 -0.46 10.23 -24.62
C SER A 83 1.06 10.06 -24.58
N ASN A 84 1.80 11.15 -24.40
CA ASN A 84 3.25 11.18 -24.37
C ASN A 84 3.84 11.21 -22.94
N TRP A 85 3.07 10.73 -21.95
CA TRP A 85 3.44 10.75 -20.53
C TRP A 85 4.83 10.17 -20.23
N TYR A 86 5.33 9.24 -21.04
CA TYR A 86 6.65 8.63 -20.83
C TYR A 86 7.81 9.62 -20.96
N SER A 87 7.63 10.70 -21.74
CA SER A 87 8.60 11.79 -21.88
C SER A 87 8.20 13.03 -21.06
N ASP A 88 6.91 13.30 -20.94
CA ASP A 88 6.40 14.55 -20.35
C ASP A 88 6.25 14.46 -18.83
N ALA A 89 6.04 13.26 -18.27
CA ALA A 89 5.99 13.07 -16.83
C ALA A 89 7.39 13.23 -16.20
N PRO A 90 7.46 13.64 -14.93
CA PRO A 90 8.71 13.66 -14.18
C PRO A 90 9.45 12.33 -14.28
N LEU A 91 10.76 12.39 -14.56
CA LEU A 91 11.60 11.21 -14.80
C LEU A 91 11.50 10.14 -13.70
N HIS A 92 11.35 10.56 -12.45
CA HIS A 92 11.20 9.64 -11.32
C HIS A 92 9.90 8.81 -11.39
N LEU A 93 8.80 9.39 -11.88
CA LEU A 93 7.53 8.67 -12.05
C LEU A 93 7.56 7.81 -13.32
N SER A 94 8.10 8.32 -14.42
CA SER A 94 8.18 7.57 -15.68
C SER A 94 9.12 6.36 -15.56
N ASN A 95 10.25 6.50 -14.86
CA ASN A 95 11.16 5.38 -14.59
C ASN A 95 10.48 4.28 -13.75
N LYS A 96 9.77 4.64 -12.68
CA LYS A 96 8.99 3.70 -11.86
C LYS A 96 7.95 2.95 -12.69
N ALA A 97 7.36 3.60 -13.70
CA ALA A 97 6.31 3.01 -14.53
C ALA A 97 6.82 2.14 -15.70
N THR A 98 8.09 2.28 -16.09
CA THR A 98 8.63 1.67 -17.31
C THR A 98 9.77 0.69 -17.07
N VAL A 99 10.62 0.94 -16.06
CA VAL A 99 11.86 0.18 -15.82
C VAL A 99 11.77 -0.70 -14.58
N GLU A 100 11.06 -0.24 -13.54
CA GLU A 100 11.09 -0.90 -12.23
C GLU A 100 10.02 -2.00 -12.07
N TYR A 101 10.35 -2.99 -11.25
CA TYR A 101 9.51 -4.15 -10.93
C TYR A 101 9.19 -4.19 -9.45
N LYS A 102 8.05 -4.81 -9.10
CA LYS A 102 7.69 -5.04 -7.70
C LYS A 102 8.74 -5.90 -7.01
N GLN A 103 9.20 -5.47 -5.84
CA GLN A 103 9.99 -6.26 -4.91
C GLN A 103 9.09 -7.06 -3.96
N THR A 104 7.89 -6.55 -3.67
CA THR A 104 6.88 -7.23 -2.85
C THR A 104 5.51 -7.24 -3.54
N ALA A 105 4.68 -8.26 -3.29
CA ALA A 105 3.43 -8.47 -4.01
C ALA A 105 2.48 -7.24 -3.95
N ASP A 106 2.38 -6.62 -2.77
CA ASP A 106 1.49 -5.50 -2.49
C ASP A 106 2.13 -4.13 -2.67
N GLU A 107 3.33 -4.07 -3.26
CA GLU A 107 4.05 -2.81 -3.44
C GLU A 107 3.31 -1.86 -4.39
N GLN A 108 3.18 -0.60 -3.97
CA GLN A 108 2.59 0.48 -4.73
C GLN A 108 3.46 1.73 -4.60
N VAL A 109 3.64 2.43 -5.72
CA VAL A 109 4.26 3.76 -5.70
C VAL A 109 3.19 4.77 -5.35
N ILE A 110 3.32 5.45 -4.20
CA ILE A 110 2.35 6.45 -3.75
C ILE A 110 2.75 7.83 -4.28
N VAL A 111 1.80 8.57 -4.83
CA VAL A 111 2.02 9.92 -5.35
C VAL A 111 1.07 10.90 -4.69
N LEU A 112 1.60 12.04 -4.28
CA LEU A 112 0.83 13.22 -3.95
C LEU A 112 0.35 13.85 -5.25
N SER A 113 -0.91 13.64 -5.61
CA SER A 113 -1.47 14.10 -6.87
C SER A 113 -1.77 15.60 -6.88
N HIS A 114 -2.43 16.08 -5.83
CA HIS A 114 -2.88 17.45 -5.67
C HIS A 114 -2.82 17.86 -4.20
N VAL A 115 -2.74 19.17 -3.98
CA VAL A 115 -2.90 19.80 -2.68
C VAL A 115 -4.14 20.71 -2.76
N LEU A 116 -5.20 20.30 -2.06
CA LEU A 116 -6.45 21.06 -1.94
C LEU A 116 -6.23 22.22 -0.99
N SER A 117 -6.28 23.45 -1.49
CA SER A 117 -5.94 24.65 -0.74
C SER A 117 -6.73 24.77 0.57
N ASN A 118 -6.00 24.89 1.67
CA ASN A 118 -6.54 25.07 3.01
C ASN A 118 -5.53 25.85 3.88
N GLU A 119 -6.00 26.53 4.92
CA GLU A 119 -5.17 27.27 5.89
C GLU A 119 -4.04 26.42 6.48
N ILE A 120 -4.24 25.11 6.62
CA ILE A 120 -3.25 24.17 7.18
C ILE A 120 -2.12 23.81 6.21
N ASN A 121 -2.31 23.98 4.89
CA ASN A 121 -1.36 23.54 3.88
C ASN A 121 -0.80 24.69 3.03
N VAL A 122 -0.97 25.92 3.51
CA VAL A 122 -0.40 27.12 2.91
C VAL A 122 1.11 26.96 2.73
N GLY A 123 1.58 27.18 1.49
CA GLY A 123 2.98 27.05 1.12
C GLY A 123 3.37 25.67 0.57
N TYR A 124 2.48 24.67 0.62
CA TYR A 124 2.72 23.34 0.08
C TYR A 124 2.05 23.08 -1.28
N GLU A 125 1.39 24.08 -1.89
CA GLU A 125 0.65 23.94 -3.14
C GLU A 125 1.55 23.46 -4.30
N GLY A 126 2.82 23.85 -4.30
CA GLY A 126 3.83 23.43 -5.30
C GLY A 126 4.41 22.03 -5.10
N CYS A 127 3.96 21.27 -4.10
CA CYS A 127 4.46 19.92 -3.82
C CYS A 127 3.70 18.82 -4.56
N ALA A 128 2.66 19.15 -5.32
CA ALA A 128 1.90 18.21 -6.14
C ALA A 128 2.77 17.46 -7.17
N CYS A 129 2.26 16.32 -7.62
CA CYS A 129 2.88 15.39 -8.58
C CYS A 129 4.24 14.84 -8.14
N ARG A 130 4.39 14.52 -6.85
CA ARG A 130 5.62 13.95 -6.28
C ARG A 130 5.35 12.62 -5.61
N MET A 131 6.32 11.71 -5.74
CA MET A 131 6.31 10.43 -5.03
C MET A 131 6.51 10.63 -3.53
N LEU A 132 5.71 9.94 -2.72
CA LEU A 132 5.89 9.83 -1.28
C LEU A 132 6.90 8.71 -1.00
N LEU A 133 7.93 9.01 -0.19
CA LEU A 133 8.99 8.07 0.17
C LEU A 133 8.76 7.50 1.58
N ALA A 134 8.51 8.38 2.55
CA ALA A 134 8.36 8.01 3.94
C ALA A 134 7.38 8.92 4.68
N VAL A 135 6.84 8.40 5.78
CA VAL A 135 6.07 9.16 6.75
C VAL A 135 6.74 9.01 8.11
N ASP A 136 7.15 10.12 8.71
CA ASP A 136 7.92 10.17 9.97
C ASP A 136 9.14 9.23 9.97
N ASN A 137 9.87 9.20 8.85
CA ASN A 137 11.02 8.32 8.58
C ASN A 137 10.68 6.81 8.45
N VAL A 138 9.40 6.45 8.40
CA VAL A 138 8.95 5.08 8.09
C VAL A 138 8.64 4.98 6.60
N GLU A 139 9.31 4.06 5.91
CA GLU A 139 9.07 3.80 4.49
C GLU A 139 7.66 3.23 4.28
N VAL A 140 6.89 3.84 3.37
CA VAL A 140 5.51 3.44 3.10
C VAL A 140 5.43 2.72 1.76
N LYS A 141 5.02 1.45 1.79
CA LYS A 141 5.05 0.57 0.61
C LYS A 141 3.72 0.48 -0.13
N ASN A 142 2.61 0.86 0.50
CA ASN A 142 1.29 0.82 -0.11
C ASN A 142 0.32 1.82 0.54
N MET A 143 -0.81 2.09 -0.11
CA MET A 143 -1.83 3.03 0.38
C MET A 143 -2.46 2.57 1.71
N THR A 144 -2.53 1.27 1.95
CA THR A 144 -3.12 0.74 3.20
C THR A 144 -2.21 1.01 4.39
N ASP A 145 -0.90 0.96 4.21
CA ASP A 145 0.10 1.28 5.23
C ASP A 145 0.08 2.78 5.53
N LEU A 146 -0.05 3.63 4.51
CA LEU A 146 -0.22 5.07 4.68
C LEU A 146 -1.44 5.40 5.56
N CYS A 147 -2.60 4.84 5.21
CA CYS A 147 -3.84 5.08 5.96
C CYS A 147 -3.75 4.54 7.38
N ARG A 148 -3.20 3.33 7.57
CA ARG A 148 -3.00 2.72 8.90
C ARG A 148 -2.09 3.57 9.77
N TYR A 149 -1.00 4.09 9.21
CA TYR A 149 -0.10 4.98 9.92
C TYR A 149 -0.85 6.23 10.40
N ILE A 150 -1.51 6.95 9.49
CA ILE A 150 -2.21 8.21 9.79
C ILE A 150 -3.38 8.03 10.77
N ASP A 151 -4.13 6.93 10.65
CA ASP A 151 -5.24 6.62 11.56
C ASP A 151 -4.74 6.25 12.97
N SER A 152 -3.56 5.62 13.09
CA SER A 152 -2.98 5.21 14.38
C SER A 152 -2.09 6.26 15.04
N THR A 153 -1.60 7.24 14.28
CA THR A 153 -0.73 8.30 14.78
C THR A 153 -1.41 9.13 15.87
N ARG A 154 -0.68 9.30 16.97
CA ARG A 154 -1.00 10.16 18.12
C ARG A 154 -0.01 11.30 18.31
N GLN A 155 0.88 11.50 17.35
CA GLN A 155 1.82 12.61 17.35
C GLN A 155 1.09 13.92 17.04
N ASP A 156 1.63 15.03 17.53
CA ASP A 156 1.06 16.36 17.28
C ASP A 156 1.29 16.80 15.83
N PHE A 157 2.43 16.40 15.25
CA PHE A 157 2.82 16.67 13.88
C PHE A 157 3.08 15.37 13.14
N ILE A 158 2.82 15.39 11.84
CA ILE A 158 3.12 14.31 10.91
C ILE A 158 3.99 14.87 9.78
N ARG A 159 5.07 14.15 9.47
CA ARG A 159 6.03 14.50 8.42
C ARG A 159 5.88 13.58 7.23
N PHE A 160 5.67 14.14 6.04
CA PHE A 160 5.68 13.45 4.76
C PHE A 160 6.96 13.80 4.01
N ASP A 161 7.79 12.79 3.74
CA ASP A 161 9.00 12.92 2.94
C ASP A 161 8.71 12.58 1.48
N LEU A 162 8.82 13.57 0.60
CA LEU A 162 8.58 13.47 -0.84
C LEU A 162 9.89 13.41 -1.62
N TYR A 163 9.79 13.01 -2.88
CA TYR A 163 10.89 13.03 -3.83
C TYR A 163 11.55 14.42 -3.94
N LYS A 164 12.90 14.41 -4.03
CA LYS A 164 13.79 15.59 -4.07
C LYS A 164 13.79 16.40 -2.77
N ASP A 165 14.01 15.71 -1.65
CA ASP A 165 14.19 16.28 -0.30
C ASP A 165 13.08 17.26 0.13
N SER A 166 11.89 17.09 -0.42
CA SER A 166 10.76 17.98 -0.14
C SER A 166 9.95 17.39 0.99
N VAL A 167 9.77 18.17 2.04
CA VAL A 167 9.15 17.70 3.27
C VAL A 167 7.89 18.52 3.51
N ILE A 168 6.78 17.84 3.76
CA ILE A 168 5.54 18.47 4.21
C ILE A 168 5.33 18.09 5.66
N VAL A 169 5.14 19.08 6.53
CA VAL A 169 4.80 18.86 7.94
C VAL A 169 3.45 19.48 8.22
N LEU A 170 2.53 18.68 8.76
CA LEU A 170 1.18 19.11 9.14
C LEU A 170 0.90 18.82 10.61
N GLU A 171 0.12 19.68 11.25
CA GLU A 171 -0.40 19.44 12.59
C GLU A 171 -1.61 18.50 12.52
N VAL A 172 -1.54 17.36 13.20
CA VAL A 172 -2.50 16.26 13.08
C VAL A 172 -3.89 16.67 13.57
N SER A 173 -3.97 17.39 14.69
CA SER A 173 -5.23 17.85 15.26
C SER A 173 -5.97 18.79 14.30
N LYS A 174 -5.30 19.83 13.80
CA LYS A 174 -5.86 20.77 12.82
C LYS A 174 -6.19 20.12 11.49
N ALA A 175 -5.36 19.16 11.03
CA ALA A 175 -5.64 18.42 9.81
C ALA A 175 -6.92 17.56 9.91
N ARG A 176 -7.20 17.00 11.08
CA ARG A 176 -8.43 16.23 11.33
C ARG A 176 -9.65 17.14 11.48
N GLU A 177 -9.52 18.28 12.14
CA GLU A 177 -10.60 19.25 12.32
C GLU A 177 -11.02 19.90 10.99
N SER A 178 -10.05 20.30 10.17
CA SER A 178 -10.31 20.96 8.88
C SER A 178 -10.72 20.02 7.74
N LEU A 179 -10.66 18.70 7.97
CA LEU A 179 -10.97 17.69 6.95
C LEU A 179 -12.41 17.84 6.43
N SER A 180 -13.40 17.99 7.33
CA SER A 180 -14.80 18.10 6.92
C SER A 180 -15.06 19.32 6.05
N ASP A 181 -14.38 20.43 6.36
CA ASP A 181 -14.57 21.70 5.67
C ASP A 181 -13.87 21.68 4.31
N THR A 182 -12.68 21.07 4.23
CA THR A 182 -11.97 20.83 2.96
C THR A 182 -12.83 20.01 2.00
N LEU A 183 -13.37 18.89 2.47
CA LEU A 183 -14.17 17.97 1.63
C LEU A 183 -15.43 18.66 1.12
N LYS A 184 -16.12 19.44 1.96
CA LYS A 184 -17.29 20.24 1.55
C LYS A 184 -16.93 21.30 0.52
N THR A 185 -15.83 22.03 0.74
CA THR A 185 -15.38 23.11 -0.17
C THR A 185 -15.08 22.57 -1.57
N HIS A 186 -14.50 21.38 -1.64
CA HIS A 186 -14.13 20.72 -2.90
C HIS A 186 -15.19 19.74 -3.44
N CYS A 187 -16.38 19.68 -2.83
CA CYS A 187 -17.46 18.77 -3.21
C CYS A 187 -17.05 17.28 -3.26
N ILE A 188 -16.17 16.87 -2.34
CA ILE A 188 -15.69 15.50 -2.22
C ILE A 188 -16.53 14.79 -1.15
N PRO A 189 -17.14 13.62 -1.45
CA PRO A 189 -18.07 12.98 -0.53
C PRO A 189 -17.39 12.35 0.69
N VAL A 190 -16.19 11.79 0.53
CA VAL A 190 -15.46 11.06 1.58
C VAL A 190 -13.95 11.30 1.43
N ASP A 191 -13.20 11.16 2.52
CA ASP A 191 -11.73 11.34 2.56
C ASP A 191 -10.96 10.21 1.86
N ARG A 192 -11.58 9.03 1.73
CA ARG A 192 -10.92 7.82 1.23
C ARG A 192 -11.82 7.01 0.32
N SER A 193 -11.20 6.28 -0.60
CA SER A 193 -11.89 5.37 -1.48
C SER A 193 -12.53 4.18 -0.74
N PRO A 194 -13.60 3.56 -1.28
CA PRO A 194 -14.33 2.49 -0.59
C PRO A 194 -13.49 1.27 -0.21
N ASP A 195 -12.49 0.92 -1.02
CA ASP A 195 -11.53 -0.18 -0.78
C ASP A 195 -10.70 0.06 0.48
N LEU A 196 -10.24 1.29 0.71
CA LEU A 196 -9.46 1.64 1.90
C LEU A 196 -10.33 1.69 3.16
N GLU A 197 -11.60 2.09 3.02
CA GLU A 197 -12.55 2.08 4.14
C GLU A 197 -12.91 0.63 4.56
N ILE A 198 -13.03 -0.30 3.62
CA ILE A 198 -13.23 -1.72 3.94
C ILE A 198 -12.02 -2.26 4.71
N LYS A 199 -10.80 -2.05 4.19
CA LYS A 199 -9.57 -2.51 4.85
C LYS A 199 -9.39 -1.93 6.25
N ARG A 200 -9.78 -0.67 6.45
CA ARG A 200 -9.79 -0.02 7.76
C ARG A 200 -10.74 -0.71 8.75
N ARG A 201 -11.94 -1.08 8.29
CA ARG A 201 -12.91 -1.81 9.14
C ARG A 201 -12.40 -3.19 9.50
N GLU A 202 -11.79 -3.89 8.55
CA GLU A 202 -11.15 -5.19 8.78
C GLU A 202 -10.04 -5.09 9.82
N SER A 203 -9.16 -4.09 9.71
CA SER A 203 -8.09 -3.87 10.71
C SER A 203 -8.64 -3.56 12.09
N LEU A 204 -9.73 -2.77 12.18
CA LEU A 204 -10.39 -2.46 13.46
C LEU A 204 -11.08 -3.68 14.09
N ILE A 205 -11.63 -4.59 13.28
CA ILE A 205 -12.22 -5.84 13.76
C ILE A 205 -11.12 -6.75 14.31
N LEU A 206 -10.02 -6.92 13.55
CA LEU A 206 -8.89 -7.74 13.98
C LEU A 206 -8.27 -7.22 15.29
N GLU A 207 -8.13 -5.90 15.45
CA GLU A 207 -7.66 -5.31 16.71
C GLU A 207 -8.62 -5.55 17.88
N LYS A 208 -9.94 -5.53 17.65
CA LYS A 208 -10.93 -5.79 18.69
C LYS A 208 -10.93 -7.25 19.10
N ASP A 209 -10.76 -8.16 18.16
CA ASP A 209 -10.71 -9.59 18.44
C ASP A 209 -9.40 -9.97 19.13
N ALA A 210 -8.27 -9.42 18.70
CA ALA A 210 -6.98 -9.57 19.40
C ALA A 210 -7.05 -9.03 20.85
N LYS A 211 -7.67 -7.86 21.07
CA LYS A 211 -7.86 -7.31 22.43
C LYS A 211 -8.77 -8.18 23.29
N LYS A 212 -9.81 -8.79 22.72
CA LYS A 212 -10.68 -9.73 23.44
C LYS A 212 -9.96 -11.03 23.81
N GLU A 213 -9.11 -11.54 22.93
CA GLU A 213 -8.34 -12.76 23.15
C GLU A 213 -7.30 -12.54 24.25
N VAL A 214 -6.57 -11.42 24.21
CA VAL A 214 -5.67 -11.02 25.31
C VAL A 214 -6.43 -10.82 26.63
N LEU A 215 -7.63 -10.24 26.61
CA LEU A 215 -8.43 -10.06 27.83
C LEU A 215 -8.89 -11.41 28.42
N ARG A 216 -9.23 -12.38 27.58
CA ARG A 216 -9.55 -13.75 28.01
C ARG A 216 -8.34 -14.45 28.62
N GLU A 217 -7.16 -14.32 28.02
CA GLU A 217 -5.93 -14.91 28.58
C GLU A 217 -5.56 -14.29 29.95
N VAL A 218 -5.79 -12.99 30.13
CA VAL A 218 -5.55 -12.29 31.41
C VAL A 218 -6.56 -12.72 32.47
N ASP A 219 -7.84 -12.89 32.11
CA ASP A 219 -8.87 -13.39 33.03
C ASP A 219 -8.61 -14.86 33.43
N GLU A 220 -8.17 -15.71 32.49
CA GLU A 220 -7.75 -17.09 32.78
C GLU A 220 -6.50 -17.18 33.68
N GLN A 221 -5.60 -16.20 33.61
CA GLN A 221 -4.45 -16.11 34.52
C GLN A 221 -4.85 -15.62 35.91
N LYS A 222 -5.79 -14.67 36.01
CA LYS A 222 -6.35 -14.22 37.29
C LYS A 222 -7.11 -15.33 38.02
N ASP A 223 -7.86 -16.16 37.30
CA ASP A 223 -8.58 -17.29 37.90
C ASP A 223 -7.63 -18.35 38.45
N LYS A 224 -6.46 -18.53 37.84
CA LYS A 224 -5.38 -19.43 38.34
C LYS A 224 -4.64 -18.87 39.56
N GLU A 225 -4.42 -17.55 39.64
CA GLU A 225 -3.83 -16.92 40.83
C GLU A 225 -4.81 -16.92 42.02
N THR A 226 -6.10 -16.74 41.77
CA THR A 226 -7.15 -16.74 42.82
C THR A 226 -7.35 -18.14 43.44
N THR A 227 -7.31 -19.20 42.62
CA THR A 227 -7.34 -20.59 43.12
C THR A 227 -6.09 -20.99 43.90
N THR A 228 -4.94 -20.38 43.60
CA THR A 228 -3.68 -20.64 44.34
C THR A 228 -3.69 -19.99 45.74
N PHE A 229 -4.30 -18.81 45.87
CA PHE A 229 -4.48 -18.11 47.16
C PHE A 229 -5.51 -18.77 48.09
N GLU A 230 -6.53 -19.43 47.57
CA GLU A 230 -7.47 -20.21 48.40
C GLU A 230 -6.87 -21.53 48.90
N SER A 231 -5.93 -22.15 48.16
CA SER A 231 -5.24 -23.36 48.61
C SER A 231 -4.22 -23.13 49.73
N THR A 232 -3.74 -21.89 49.90
CA THR A 232 -2.77 -21.53 50.96
C THR A 232 -3.43 -21.10 52.26
N LYS A 233 -4.66 -20.54 52.22
CA LYS A 233 -5.43 -20.23 53.44
C LYS A 233 -5.99 -21.46 54.16
N SER A 234 -6.26 -22.56 53.44
CA SER A 234 -6.77 -23.80 54.02
C SER A 234 -5.73 -24.63 54.78
N LYS A 235 -4.43 -24.27 54.73
CA LYS A 235 -3.34 -24.97 55.45
C LYS A 235 -2.93 -24.35 56.80
N THR A 236 -3.53 -23.25 57.25
CA THR A 236 -3.12 -22.59 58.52
C THR A 236 -4.07 -22.84 59.71
N THR A 237 -5.10 -23.67 59.56
CA THR A 237 -6.09 -23.93 60.64
C THR A 237 -6.22 -25.41 60.99
N VAL A 238 -5.13 -26.11 61.30
CA VAL A 238 -5.14 -27.28 62.23
C VAL A 238 -3.72 -27.46 62.76
N GLY A 239 -3.52 -27.35 64.08
CA GLY A 239 -2.25 -27.72 64.72
C GLY A 239 -1.94 -27.00 66.04
N SER A 240 -2.91 -26.98 66.96
CA SER A 240 -2.65 -26.92 68.41
C SER A 240 -2.23 -28.29 68.92
#